data_AF-A0A1Q6EJ09-F1
#
_entry.id   AF-A0A1Q6EJ09-F1
#
_cell.length_a   1.000
_cell.length_b   1.000
_cell.length_c   1.000
_cell.angle_alpha   90.00
_cell.angle_beta   90.00
_cell.angle_gamma   90.00
#
_symmetry.space_group_name_H-M   'P 1'
#
loop_
_entity.id
_entity.type
_entity.pdbx_description
1 polymer ?
#
loop_
_entity_poly.entity_id
_entity_poly.type
_entity_poly.pdbx_seq_one_letter_code
_entity_poly.pdbx_strand_id
1 'polypeptide(L)'
;MLYKEYFSKSDFEDVWHTLQSYYHEPDSIRKLYKTLFYTIRNMEVDETHSSTPLKIEFDFDNMIHIAGAPDPIERLVGREVCFDKDEMIEKYTCDGSALRVPTTAEFSAHLLYWSTLYDFRTQNRHQKDFQQFLNSCVDGTREYFLENPGKKLSLKRKACYYWKQAIANDSAIDWSYILDILRKRIEYHIGYHRYTDRFVNSKHYVSRMELCCRLLELAAADYYDMVGVYVNAQNASRYIGPIFNQYHYDEIGKDNDNNDYPLSELRRAKALKILWKFLDHNLTYWWD
;
A
#
# COMPACT_ATOMS: atom_id res chain seq x y z
N MET A 1 -13.56 -10.08 -8.76
CA MET A 1 -14.74 -9.71 -7.93
C MET A 1 -14.47 -8.32 -7.35
N LEU A 2 -15.45 -7.42 -7.37
CA LEU A 2 -15.22 -6.06 -6.87
C LEU A 2 -15.12 -6.04 -5.34
N TYR A 3 -14.34 -5.11 -4.80
CA TYR A 3 -14.18 -4.93 -3.36
C TYR A 3 -15.54 -4.88 -2.62
N LYS A 4 -16.49 -4.08 -3.09
CA LYS A 4 -17.84 -3.96 -2.51
C LYS A 4 -18.64 -5.27 -2.51
N GLU A 5 -18.41 -6.14 -3.48
CA GLU A 5 -19.18 -7.38 -3.65
C GLU A 5 -18.86 -8.38 -2.53
N TYR A 6 -17.64 -8.37 -1.98
CA TYR A 6 -17.26 -9.17 -0.81
C TYR A 6 -18.19 -8.88 0.37
N PHE A 7 -18.44 -7.60 0.66
CA PHE A 7 -19.34 -7.15 1.73
C PHE A 7 -20.81 -7.40 1.44
N SER A 8 -21.19 -7.40 0.15
CA SER A 8 -22.58 -7.71 -0.25
C SER A 8 -22.89 -9.21 -0.14
N LYS A 9 -21.89 -10.06 -0.31
CA LYS A 9 -22.00 -11.54 -0.32
C LYS A 9 -21.63 -12.20 1.00
N SER A 10 -21.28 -11.44 2.03
CA SER A 10 -20.88 -11.96 3.35
C SER A 10 -21.82 -11.46 4.44
N ASP A 11 -21.96 -12.26 5.50
CA ASP A 11 -22.61 -11.81 6.73
C ASP A 11 -21.60 -11.15 7.69
N PHE A 12 -22.05 -10.15 8.44
CA PHE A 12 -21.17 -9.44 9.36
C PHE A 12 -20.70 -10.34 10.51
N GLU A 13 -21.50 -11.29 10.97
CA GLU A 13 -21.12 -12.14 12.11
C GLU A 13 -19.99 -13.12 11.74
N ASP A 14 -20.00 -13.67 10.52
CA ASP A 14 -18.91 -14.50 10.00
C ASP A 14 -17.61 -13.68 9.81
N VAL A 15 -17.77 -12.45 9.29
CA VAL A 15 -16.67 -11.49 9.14
C VAL A 15 -16.09 -11.12 10.51
N TRP A 16 -16.95 -10.86 11.49
CA TRP A 16 -16.55 -10.50 12.85
C TRP A 16 -15.85 -11.66 13.56
N HIS A 17 -16.36 -12.88 13.41
CA HIS A 17 -15.71 -14.08 13.94
C HIS A 17 -14.27 -14.19 13.42
N THR A 18 -14.05 -13.95 12.12
CA THR A 18 -12.72 -13.94 11.53
C THR A 18 -11.84 -12.83 12.09
N LEU A 19 -12.37 -11.62 12.26
CA LEU A 19 -11.63 -10.50 12.88
C LEU A 19 -11.20 -10.79 14.32
N GLN A 20 -12.01 -11.53 15.08
CA GLN A 20 -11.67 -11.94 16.44
C GLN A 20 -10.67 -13.09 16.47
N SER A 21 -10.85 -14.11 15.62
CA SER A 21 -9.98 -15.29 15.62
C SER A 21 -8.59 -14.99 15.09
N TYR A 22 -8.48 -14.26 13.98
CA TYR A 22 -7.20 -13.95 13.34
C TYR A 22 -6.49 -12.74 13.95
N TYR A 23 -7.23 -11.65 14.17
CA TYR A 23 -6.62 -10.39 14.57
C TYR A 23 -6.82 -10.04 16.03
N HIS A 24 -7.55 -10.85 16.79
CA HIS A 24 -7.86 -10.62 18.22
C HIS A 24 -8.48 -9.24 18.47
N GLU A 25 -9.39 -8.81 17.60
CA GLU A 25 -10.04 -7.51 17.72
C GLU A 25 -11.00 -7.47 18.94
N PRO A 26 -10.93 -6.43 19.79
CA PRO A 26 -11.72 -6.39 21.01
C PRO A 26 -13.19 -6.06 20.74
N ASP A 27 -14.11 -6.62 21.53
CA ASP A 27 -15.56 -6.36 21.38
C ASP A 27 -15.93 -4.87 21.48
N SER A 28 -15.14 -4.08 22.21
CA SER A 28 -15.31 -2.63 22.35
C SER A 28 -15.34 -1.86 21.03
N ILE A 29 -14.80 -2.43 19.94
CA ILE A 29 -14.78 -1.81 18.59
C ILE A 29 -15.67 -2.54 17.58
N ARG A 30 -16.37 -3.62 17.98
CA ARG A 30 -17.29 -4.37 17.12
C ARG A 30 -18.29 -3.47 16.41
N LYS A 31 -18.87 -2.51 17.16
CA LYS A 31 -19.83 -1.55 16.62
C LYS A 31 -19.23 -0.68 15.51
N LEU A 32 -17.96 -0.29 15.64
CA LEU A 32 -17.26 0.51 14.62
C LEU A 32 -17.12 -0.28 13.32
N TYR A 33 -16.66 -1.53 13.41
CA TYR A 33 -16.59 -2.43 12.26
C TYR A 33 -17.96 -2.70 11.64
N LYS A 34 -18.99 -2.94 12.46
CA LYS A 34 -20.36 -3.18 11.97
C LYS A 34 -20.89 -1.98 11.19
N THR A 35 -20.75 -0.79 11.75
CA THR A 35 -21.17 0.44 11.05
C THR A 35 -20.42 0.60 9.74
N LEU A 36 -19.11 0.39 9.74
CA LEU A 36 -18.32 0.53 8.54
C LEU A 36 -18.66 -0.52 7.47
N PHE A 37 -18.84 -1.78 7.86
CA PHE A 37 -19.22 -2.88 7.00
C PHE A 37 -20.48 -2.54 6.17
N TYR A 38 -21.54 -2.09 6.84
CA TYR A 38 -22.77 -1.68 6.14
C TYR A 38 -22.61 -0.36 5.38
N THR A 39 -21.72 0.52 5.82
CA THR A 39 -21.40 1.75 5.07
C THR A 39 -20.76 1.40 3.72
N ILE A 40 -19.77 0.50 3.70
CA ILE A 40 -19.12 0.02 2.47
C ILE A 40 -20.14 -0.66 1.55
N ARG A 41 -20.96 -1.55 2.11
CA ARG A 41 -22.00 -2.27 1.36
C ARG A 41 -22.98 -1.33 0.64
N ASN A 42 -23.23 -0.14 1.19
CA ASN A 42 -24.16 0.84 0.63
C ASN A 42 -23.47 1.99 -0.13
N MET A 43 -22.14 2.02 -0.17
CA MET A 43 -21.39 3.12 -0.79
C MET A 43 -21.47 3.06 -2.32
N GLU A 44 -21.58 4.22 -2.97
CA GLU A 44 -21.52 4.31 -4.43
C GLU A 44 -20.12 3.97 -4.93
N VAL A 45 -20.05 3.44 -6.15
CA VAL A 45 -18.77 3.09 -6.78
C VAL A 45 -18.13 4.36 -7.32
N ASP A 46 -16.89 4.60 -6.91
CA ASP A 46 -16.07 5.65 -7.49
C ASP A 46 -15.46 5.18 -8.82
N GLU A 47 -16.11 5.56 -9.93
CA GLU A 47 -15.66 5.23 -11.28
C GLU A 47 -14.31 5.87 -11.65
N THR A 48 -13.88 6.92 -10.94
CA THR A 48 -12.64 7.64 -11.27
C THR A 48 -11.39 6.89 -10.81
N HIS A 49 -11.50 6.11 -9.74
CA HIS A 49 -10.38 5.36 -9.14
C HIS A 49 -10.55 3.82 -9.25
N SER A 50 -11.58 3.34 -9.95
CA SER A 50 -11.88 1.91 -10.14
C SER A 50 -10.99 1.20 -11.15
N SER A 51 -10.28 1.95 -12.00
CA SER A 51 -9.52 1.42 -13.15
C SER A 51 -8.29 0.60 -12.78
N THR A 52 -7.79 0.71 -11.55
CA THR A 52 -6.62 -0.03 -11.08
C THR A 52 -7.05 -1.17 -10.16
N PRO A 53 -6.73 -2.44 -10.49
CA PRO A 53 -7.09 -3.56 -9.63
C PRO A 53 -6.31 -3.53 -8.31
N LEU A 54 -6.95 -3.99 -7.24
CA LEU A 54 -6.34 -4.24 -5.95
C LEU A 54 -5.64 -5.59 -5.98
N LYS A 55 -4.32 -5.58 -5.93
CA LYS A 55 -3.52 -6.80 -5.78
C LYS A 55 -3.44 -7.17 -4.30
N ILE A 56 -3.67 -8.43 -4.00
CA ILE A 56 -3.45 -9.01 -2.68
C ILE A 56 -2.10 -9.74 -2.68
N GLU A 57 -1.33 -9.50 -1.64
CA GLU A 57 -0.05 -10.17 -1.38
C GLU A 57 -0.12 -10.90 -0.03
N PHE A 58 0.70 -11.92 0.15
CA PHE A 58 0.86 -12.60 1.43
C PHE A 58 2.22 -12.29 2.02
N ASP A 59 2.25 -12.02 3.32
CA ASP A 59 3.53 -11.96 4.04
C ASP A 59 4.08 -13.37 4.33
N PHE A 60 5.23 -13.41 5.00
CA PHE A 60 5.92 -14.64 5.37
C PHE A 60 5.19 -15.46 6.45
N ASP A 61 4.18 -14.90 7.12
CA ASP A 61 3.29 -15.61 8.05
C ASP A 61 1.96 -15.96 7.40
N ASN A 62 1.88 -15.90 6.06
CA ASN A 62 0.68 -16.13 5.27
C ASN A 62 -0.49 -15.20 5.61
N MET A 63 -0.21 -14.01 6.17
CA MET A 63 -1.24 -12.99 6.36
C MET A 63 -1.49 -12.29 5.03
N ILE A 64 -2.78 -12.10 4.71
CA ILE A 64 -3.22 -11.32 3.55
C ILE A 64 -2.91 -9.85 3.79
N HIS A 65 -2.32 -9.16 2.81
CA HIS A 65 -2.11 -7.70 2.76
C HIS A 65 -2.56 -7.14 1.41
N ILE A 66 -2.83 -5.83 1.36
CA ILE A 66 -3.12 -5.11 0.11
C ILE A 66 -1.80 -4.52 -0.41
N ALA A 67 -1.46 -4.82 -1.66
CA ALA A 67 -0.25 -4.31 -2.30
C ALA A 67 -0.34 -2.80 -2.55
N GLY A 68 0.81 -2.12 -2.46
CA GLY A 68 0.95 -0.69 -2.71
C GLY A 68 0.43 0.20 -1.58
N ALA A 69 0.15 1.47 -1.93
CA ALA A 69 -0.31 2.46 -0.96
C ALA A 69 -1.71 2.10 -0.40
N PRO A 70 -1.92 2.11 0.94
CA PRO A 70 -3.21 1.81 1.52
C PRO A 70 -4.20 2.91 1.17
N ASP A 71 -5.10 2.64 0.22
CA ASP A 71 -6.05 3.62 -0.27
C ASP A 71 -7.23 3.82 0.70
N PRO A 72 -7.81 5.04 0.76
CA PRO A 72 -9.06 5.27 1.47
C PRO A 72 -10.17 4.38 0.95
N ILE A 73 -11.07 3.99 1.85
CA ILE A 73 -12.15 3.04 1.61
C ILE A 73 -12.97 3.41 0.37
N GLU A 74 -13.29 4.70 0.21
CA GLU A 74 -14.03 5.24 -0.93
C GLU A 74 -13.41 4.85 -2.28
N ARG A 75 -12.08 4.82 -2.37
CA ARG A 75 -11.35 4.49 -3.61
C ARG A 75 -11.23 2.99 -3.85
N LEU A 76 -11.53 2.16 -2.84
CA LEU A 76 -11.45 0.70 -2.94
C LEU A 76 -12.73 0.09 -3.52
N VAL A 77 -13.90 0.67 -3.23
CA VAL A 77 -15.24 0.10 -3.51
C VAL A 77 -15.40 -0.39 -4.96
N GLY A 78 -14.90 0.38 -5.92
CA GLY A 78 -15.00 0.11 -7.35
C GLY A 78 -13.91 -0.76 -7.94
N ARG A 79 -12.87 -1.11 -7.18
CA ARG A 79 -11.71 -1.83 -7.71
C ARG A 79 -11.95 -3.32 -7.71
N GLU A 80 -11.47 -3.97 -8.75
CA GLU A 80 -11.41 -5.42 -8.79
C GLU A 80 -10.32 -5.93 -7.84
N VAL A 81 -10.67 -6.92 -7.01
CA VAL A 81 -9.70 -7.61 -6.16
C VAL A 81 -9.11 -8.79 -6.94
N CYS A 82 -7.80 -8.72 -7.17
CA CYS A 82 -7.00 -9.71 -7.87
C CYS A 82 -6.04 -10.39 -6.91
N PHE A 83 -6.02 -11.71 -6.93
CA PHE A 83 -5.09 -12.55 -6.18
C PHE A 83 -4.76 -13.78 -7.02
N ASP A 84 -3.54 -14.28 -6.88
CA ASP A 84 -3.13 -15.52 -7.53
C ASP A 84 -3.72 -16.71 -6.76
N LYS A 85 -4.56 -17.49 -7.45
CA LYS A 85 -5.22 -18.65 -6.86
C LYS A 85 -4.23 -19.78 -6.60
N ASP A 86 -3.18 -19.90 -7.39
CA ASP A 86 -2.19 -20.96 -7.26
C ASP A 86 -1.26 -20.64 -6.07
N GLU A 87 -0.84 -19.38 -5.91
CA GLU A 87 -0.12 -18.92 -4.72
C GLU A 87 -0.94 -19.09 -3.43
N MET A 88 -2.26 -18.84 -3.51
CA MET A 88 -3.17 -19.10 -2.39
C MET A 88 -3.23 -20.58 -2.01
N ILE A 89 -3.35 -21.45 -3.00
CA ILE A 89 -3.42 -22.89 -2.76
C ILE A 89 -2.13 -23.36 -2.07
N GLU A 90 -0.97 -22.89 -2.53
CA GLU A 90 0.33 -23.24 -1.97
C GLU A 90 0.51 -22.73 -0.52
N LYS A 91 0.18 -21.47 -0.23
CA LYS A 91 0.37 -20.90 1.12
C LYS A 91 -0.57 -21.45 2.19
N TYR A 92 -1.78 -21.90 1.80
CA TYR A 92 -2.70 -22.57 2.71
C TYR A 92 -2.40 -24.08 2.89
N THR A 93 -1.30 -24.61 2.33
CA THR A 93 -0.90 -26.03 2.49
C THR A 93 -0.06 -26.34 3.74
N CYS A 94 0.40 -25.35 4.50
CA CYS A 94 1.43 -25.56 5.52
C CYS A 94 0.97 -26.24 6.82
N ASP A 95 -0.32 -26.41 7.07
CA ASP A 95 -0.82 -27.00 8.34
C ASP A 95 -1.28 -28.47 8.23
N GLY A 96 -1.01 -29.14 7.10
CA GLY A 96 -1.46 -30.53 6.89
C GLY A 96 -2.99 -30.70 6.80
N SER A 97 -3.74 -29.61 6.88
CA SER A 97 -5.15 -29.53 6.53
C SER A 97 -5.34 -29.23 5.05
N ALA A 98 -6.38 -29.81 4.45
CA ALA A 98 -6.67 -29.75 3.01
C ALA A 98 -6.69 -28.32 2.44
N LEU A 99 -6.39 -28.23 1.14
CA LEU A 99 -6.61 -27.08 0.25
C LEU A 99 -7.85 -26.28 0.69
N ARG A 100 -7.67 -25.11 1.31
CA ARG A 100 -8.82 -24.27 1.65
C ARG A 100 -8.59 -22.86 1.12
N VAL A 101 -9.26 -22.58 0.00
CA VAL A 101 -9.49 -21.21 -0.44
C VAL A 101 -10.29 -20.50 0.66
N PRO A 102 -9.86 -19.33 1.15
CA PRO A 102 -10.61 -18.57 2.13
C PRO A 102 -12.01 -18.27 1.62
N THR A 103 -12.98 -18.41 2.51
CA THR A 103 -14.37 -18.06 2.25
C THR A 103 -14.49 -16.56 1.92
N THR A 104 -15.57 -16.19 1.25
CA THR A 104 -15.86 -14.78 0.96
C THR A 104 -15.91 -13.93 2.25
N ALA A 105 -16.37 -14.51 3.36
CA ALA A 105 -16.42 -13.86 4.67
C ALA A 105 -15.02 -13.64 5.25
N GLU A 106 -14.13 -14.63 5.16
CA GLU A 106 -12.73 -14.49 5.59
C GLU A 106 -12.02 -13.39 4.79
N PHE A 107 -12.16 -13.41 3.46
CA PHE A 107 -11.64 -12.33 2.61
C PHE A 107 -12.21 -10.96 2.96
N SER A 108 -13.53 -10.87 3.17
CA SER A 108 -14.18 -9.62 3.59
C SER A 108 -13.60 -9.10 4.90
N ALA A 109 -13.25 -9.99 5.84
CA ALA A 109 -12.61 -9.62 7.10
C ALA A 109 -11.21 -9.06 6.88
N HIS A 110 -10.36 -9.71 6.08
CA HIS A 110 -9.03 -9.17 5.76
C HIS A 110 -9.12 -7.82 5.05
N LEU A 111 -9.99 -7.68 4.05
CA LEU A 111 -10.24 -6.42 3.34
C LEU A 111 -10.72 -5.32 4.30
N LEU A 112 -11.65 -5.65 5.20
CA LEU A 112 -12.15 -4.71 6.22
C LEU A 112 -11.07 -4.30 7.23
N TYR A 113 -10.22 -5.24 7.63
CA TYR A 113 -9.14 -4.98 8.57
C TYR A 113 -8.12 -4.00 7.99
N TRP A 114 -7.66 -4.24 6.76
CA TRP A 114 -6.66 -3.39 6.11
C TRP A 114 -7.19 -2.06 5.64
N SER A 115 -8.44 -2.01 5.19
CA SER A 115 -9.10 -0.75 4.85
C SER A 115 -9.31 0.17 6.07
N THR A 116 -9.13 -0.34 7.28
CA THR A 116 -9.18 0.42 8.54
C THR A 116 -7.79 0.65 9.16
N LEU A 117 -6.73 0.63 8.36
CA LEU A 117 -5.35 0.90 8.79
C LEU A 117 -5.20 2.27 9.46
N TYR A 118 -5.79 3.33 8.89
CA TYR A 118 -5.71 4.69 9.44
C TYR A 118 -6.82 5.00 10.44
N ASP A 119 -8.05 4.62 10.13
CA ASP A 119 -9.21 4.79 11.01
C ASP A 119 -10.38 3.89 10.56
N PHE A 120 -11.42 3.82 11.39
CA PHE A 120 -12.70 3.15 11.15
C PHE A 120 -13.71 4.07 10.43
N ARG A 121 -13.28 5.25 10.02
CA ARG A 121 -14.09 6.27 9.37
C ARG A 121 -13.70 6.35 7.92
N THR A 122 -14.67 6.55 7.06
CA THR A 122 -14.44 6.89 5.66
C THR A 122 -13.82 8.30 5.59
N GLN A 123 -13.11 8.63 4.51
CA GLN A 123 -12.55 9.97 4.28
C GLN A 123 -13.62 11.07 4.40
N ASN A 124 -14.79 10.87 3.80
CA ASN A 124 -15.89 11.84 3.87
C ASN A 124 -16.34 12.10 5.32
N ARG A 125 -16.38 11.06 6.15
CA ARG A 125 -16.72 11.20 7.57
C ARG A 125 -15.60 11.91 8.34
N HIS A 126 -14.33 11.59 8.03
CA HIS A 126 -13.19 12.29 8.61
C HIS A 126 -13.25 13.80 8.36
N GLN A 127 -13.52 14.21 7.12
CA GLN A 127 -13.64 15.63 6.76
C GLN A 127 -14.79 16.33 7.50
N LYS A 128 -15.95 15.69 7.61
CA LYS A 128 -17.09 16.23 8.37
C LYS A 128 -16.75 16.42 9.85
N ASP A 129 -16.16 15.40 10.48
CA ASP A 129 -15.75 15.45 11.88
C ASP A 129 -14.69 16.54 12.10
N PHE A 130 -13.75 16.70 11.16
CA PHE A 130 -12.72 17.74 11.23
C PHE A 130 -13.30 19.15 11.07
N GLN A 131 -14.24 19.36 10.15
CA GLN A 131 -14.91 20.64 9.99
C GLN A 131 -15.73 21.00 11.24
N GLN A 132 -16.43 20.02 11.83
CA GLN A 132 -17.15 20.21 13.08
C GLN A 132 -16.18 20.58 14.22
N PHE A 133 -15.01 19.94 14.28
CA PHE A 133 -13.96 20.30 15.21
C PHE A 133 -13.48 21.74 15.03
N LEU A 134 -13.20 22.17 13.80
CA LEU A 134 -12.80 23.56 13.51
C LEU A 134 -13.89 24.56 13.96
N ASN A 135 -15.16 24.27 13.68
CA ASN A 135 -16.27 25.11 14.12
C ASN A 135 -16.34 25.19 15.65
N SER A 136 -16.20 24.06 16.36
CA SER A 136 -16.19 24.05 17.84
C SER A 136 -15.04 24.83 18.46
N CYS A 137 -13.91 24.98 17.74
CA CYS A 137 -12.81 25.83 18.18
C CYS A 137 -13.14 27.32 18.07
N VAL A 138 -14.00 27.70 17.11
CA VAL A 138 -14.49 29.07 16.94
C VAL A 138 -15.58 29.37 17.96
N ASP A 139 -16.49 28.43 18.17
CA ASP A 139 -17.69 28.61 19.01
C ASP A 139 -17.42 28.37 20.51
N GLY A 140 -16.24 27.87 20.88
CA GLY A 140 -15.85 27.59 22.27
C GLY A 140 -16.56 26.38 22.91
N THR A 141 -17.31 25.60 22.13
CA THR A 141 -18.11 24.43 22.58
C THR A 141 -17.34 23.11 22.52
N ARG A 142 -16.00 23.17 22.64
CA ARG A 142 -15.12 22.03 22.40
C ARG A 142 -15.38 20.89 23.40
N GLU A 143 -16.01 19.81 22.92
CA GLU A 143 -16.14 18.57 23.67
C GLU A 143 -14.88 17.71 23.52
N TYR A 144 -14.29 17.33 24.66
CA TYR A 144 -13.17 16.39 24.70
C TYR A 144 -13.71 14.95 24.71
N PHE A 145 -13.64 14.27 23.57
CA PHE A 145 -13.95 12.84 23.50
C PHE A 145 -12.80 12.02 24.06
N LEU A 146 -13.09 11.17 25.05
CA LEU A 146 -12.15 10.15 25.48
C LEU A 146 -11.96 9.14 24.34
N GLU A 147 -10.73 8.98 23.87
CA GLU A 147 -10.42 8.04 22.80
C GLU A 147 -10.69 6.60 23.26
N ASN A 148 -11.43 5.82 22.47
CA ASN A 148 -11.71 4.42 22.79
C ASN A 148 -10.38 3.63 22.84
N PRO A 149 -10.00 3.05 24.00
CA PRO A 149 -8.70 2.36 24.14
C PRO A 149 -8.59 1.14 23.21
N GLY A 150 -9.70 0.45 22.94
CA GLY A 150 -9.74 -0.66 21.99
C GLY A 150 -9.46 -0.21 20.56
N LYS A 151 -9.95 0.98 20.17
CA LYS A 151 -9.65 1.58 18.85
C LYS A 151 -8.16 1.86 18.72
N LYS A 152 -7.56 2.50 19.73
CA LYS A 152 -6.14 2.82 19.75
C LYS A 152 -5.25 1.56 19.67
N LEU A 153 -5.63 0.50 20.40
CA LEU A 153 -4.92 -0.77 20.37
C LEU A 153 -4.99 -1.44 18.98
N SER A 154 -6.18 -1.47 18.37
CA SER A 154 -6.38 -2.01 17.03
C SER A 154 -5.50 -1.30 15.99
N LEU A 155 -5.52 0.05 15.97
CA LEU A 155 -4.72 0.83 15.03
C LEU A 155 -3.21 0.62 15.22
N LYS A 156 -2.73 0.52 16.47
CA LYS A 156 -1.33 0.18 16.74
C LYS A 156 -0.96 -1.21 16.20
N ARG A 157 -1.83 -2.20 16.41
CA ARG A 157 -1.61 -3.56 15.92
C ARG A 157 -1.55 -3.61 14.40
N LYS A 158 -2.45 -2.91 13.70
CA LYS A 158 -2.45 -2.78 12.24
C LYS A 158 -1.15 -2.15 11.72
N ALA A 159 -0.69 -1.07 12.35
CA ALA A 159 0.58 -0.47 12.02
C ALA A 159 1.73 -1.48 12.20
N CYS A 160 1.78 -2.22 13.31
CA CYS A 160 2.80 -3.26 13.50
C CYS A 160 2.76 -4.33 12.40
N TYR A 161 1.57 -4.83 12.03
CA TYR A 161 1.46 -5.81 10.96
C TYR A 161 1.87 -5.25 9.59
N TYR A 162 1.50 -4.01 9.29
CA TYR A 162 1.91 -3.34 8.05
C TYR A 162 3.44 -3.27 7.92
N TRP A 163 4.14 -2.98 9.01
CA TRP A 163 5.60 -2.87 9.04
C TRP A 163 6.34 -4.19 9.21
N LYS A 164 5.64 -5.26 9.59
CA LYS A 164 6.25 -6.53 10.02
C LYS A 164 7.16 -7.12 8.94
N GLN A 165 6.66 -7.21 7.70
CA GLN A 165 7.41 -7.76 6.57
C GLN A 165 8.64 -6.92 6.22
N ALA A 166 8.48 -5.59 6.15
CA ALA A 166 9.57 -4.69 5.85
C ALA A 166 10.71 -4.77 6.88
N ILE A 167 10.37 -4.95 8.16
CA ILE A 167 11.35 -5.11 9.24
C ILE A 167 11.98 -6.51 9.21
N ALA A 168 11.20 -7.56 8.96
CA ALA A 168 11.71 -8.93 8.92
C ALA A 168 12.70 -9.16 7.78
N ASN A 169 12.52 -8.42 6.68
CA ASN A 169 13.40 -8.46 5.52
C ASN A 169 14.62 -7.54 5.65
N ASP A 170 14.73 -6.74 6.73
CA ASP A 170 15.89 -5.87 6.94
C ASP A 170 17.16 -6.71 7.09
N SER A 171 18.08 -6.53 6.14
CA SER A 171 19.35 -7.27 6.10
C SER A 171 20.49 -6.29 5.97
N ALA A 172 21.50 -6.44 6.82
CA ALA A 172 22.72 -5.64 6.77
C ALA A 172 23.58 -5.93 5.51
N ILE A 173 23.24 -6.99 4.76
CA ILE A 173 24.02 -7.46 3.60
C ILE A 173 23.46 -6.89 2.29
N ASP A 174 22.15 -6.68 2.21
CA ASP A 174 21.48 -6.23 0.99
C ASP A 174 20.83 -4.86 1.18
N TRP A 175 21.39 -3.88 0.48
CA TRP A 175 20.93 -2.49 0.51
C TRP A 175 19.58 -2.29 -0.19
N SER A 176 19.11 -3.25 -1.01
CA SER A 176 17.80 -3.20 -1.68
C SER A 176 16.66 -3.11 -0.65
N TYR A 177 16.81 -3.74 0.51
CA TYR A 177 15.84 -3.68 1.61
C TYR A 177 15.70 -2.29 2.23
N ILE A 178 16.76 -1.47 2.22
CA ILE A 178 16.66 -0.07 2.64
C ILE A 178 15.72 0.69 1.69
N LEU A 179 15.82 0.43 0.37
CA LEU A 179 14.91 1.02 -0.59
C LEU A 179 13.47 0.54 -0.39
N ASP A 180 13.28 -0.73 -0.03
CA ASP A 180 11.95 -1.28 0.25
C ASP A 180 11.32 -0.63 1.50
N ILE A 181 12.09 -0.45 2.58
CA ILE A 181 11.62 0.25 3.79
C ILE A 181 11.22 1.69 3.45
N LEU A 182 12.03 2.39 2.64
CA LEU A 182 11.70 3.75 2.18
C LEU A 182 10.43 3.77 1.32
N ARG A 183 10.27 2.79 0.42
CA ARG A 183 9.08 2.63 -0.42
C ARG A 183 7.83 2.41 0.43
N LYS A 184 7.84 1.43 1.33
CA LYS A 184 6.74 1.15 2.25
C LYS A 184 6.38 2.36 3.11
N ARG A 185 7.37 3.14 3.54
CA ARG A 185 7.13 4.41 4.23
C ARG A 185 6.40 5.43 3.37
N ILE A 186 6.86 5.63 2.14
CA ILE A 186 6.20 6.55 1.20
C ILE A 186 4.77 6.09 0.91
N GLU A 187 4.55 4.79 0.70
CA GLU A 187 3.22 4.19 0.50
C GLU A 187 2.26 4.48 1.65
N TYR A 188 2.73 4.29 2.89
CA TYR A 188 1.98 4.63 4.09
C TYR A 188 1.63 6.14 4.12
N HIS A 189 2.58 7.01 3.80
CA HIS A 189 2.31 8.46 3.74
C HIS A 189 1.33 8.82 2.61
N ILE A 190 1.45 8.21 1.42
CA ILE A 190 0.50 8.41 0.31
C ILE A 190 -0.92 8.11 0.79
N GLY A 191 -1.14 6.95 1.41
CA GLY A 191 -2.46 6.57 1.89
C GLY A 191 -2.98 7.53 2.96
N TYR A 192 -2.13 7.96 3.90
CA TYR A 192 -2.49 8.95 4.91
C TYR A 192 -2.87 10.32 4.31
N HIS A 193 -2.12 10.80 3.31
CA HIS A 193 -2.45 12.05 2.60
C HIS A 193 -3.76 11.93 1.83
N ARG A 194 -3.97 10.82 1.12
CA ARG A 194 -5.23 10.54 0.43
C ARG A 194 -6.40 10.45 1.41
N TYR A 195 -6.19 9.93 2.61
CA TYR A 195 -7.21 9.79 3.65
C TYR A 195 -7.59 11.12 4.30
N THR A 196 -6.60 11.93 4.66
CA THR A 196 -6.82 13.13 5.46
C THR A 196 -7.09 14.38 4.62
N ASP A 197 -6.54 14.44 3.40
CA ASP A 197 -6.61 15.60 2.49
C ASP A 197 -6.33 16.96 3.18
N ARG A 198 -5.40 16.96 4.15
CA ARG A 198 -5.16 18.10 5.05
C ARG A 198 -4.47 19.29 4.40
N PHE A 199 -3.76 19.09 3.30
CA PHE A 199 -2.92 20.11 2.70
C PHE A 199 -3.45 20.56 1.34
N VAL A 200 -3.38 21.86 1.07
CA VAL A 200 -3.79 22.46 -0.21
C VAL A 200 -3.05 21.84 -1.41
N ASN A 201 -1.80 21.38 -1.20
CA ASN A 201 -0.97 20.74 -2.22
C ASN A 201 -0.94 19.20 -2.15
N SER A 202 -1.85 18.55 -1.41
CA SER A 202 -1.86 17.10 -1.20
C SER A 202 -1.80 16.31 -2.51
N LYS A 203 -2.55 16.76 -3.54
CA LYS A 203 -2.54 16.12 -4.87
C LYS A 203 -1.14 16.06 -5.50
N HIS A 204 -0.40 17.18 -5.45
CA HIS A 204 0.96 17.23 -5.98
C HIS A 204 1.98 16.50 -5.10
N TYR A 205 1.76 16.42 -3.79
CA TYR A 205 2.59 15.59 -2.92
C TYR A 205 2.40 14.11 -3.23
N VAL A 206 1.15 13.64 -3.34
CA VAL A 206 0.81 12.26 -3.68
C VAL A 206 1.42 11.84 -5.02
N SER A 207 1.23 12.63 -6.10
CA SER A 207 1.81 12.28 -7.40
C SER A 207 3.34 12.24 -7.39
N ARG A 208 3.98 13.09 -6.59
CA ARG A 208 5.44 13.07 -6.42
C ARG A 208 5.89 11.83 -5.63
N MET A 209 5.21 11.50 -4.53
CA MET A 209 5.46 10.30 -3.74
C MET A 209 5.30 9.02 -4.58
N GLU A 210 4.25 8.92 -5.40
CA GLU A 210 4.03 7.79 -6.33
C GLU A 210 5.13 7.65 -7.38
N LEU A 211 5.65 8.78 -7.90
CA LEU A 211 6.83 8.77 -8.75
C LEU A 211 8.06 8.25 -8.00
N CYS A 212 8.21 8.64 -6.72
CA CYS A 212 9.30 8.18 -5.87
C CYS A 212 9.24 6.66 -5.63
N CYS A 213 8.05 6.10 -5.35
CA CYS A 213 7.88 4.63 -5.23
C CYS A 213 8.31 3.91 -6.51
N ARG A 214 7.87 4.40 -7.68
CA ARG A 214 8.28 3.82 -8.97
C ARG A 214 9.79 3.90 -9.22
N LEU A 215 10.42 5.00 -8.82
CA LEU A 215 11.88 5.14 -8.92
C LEU A 215 12.62 4.19 -7.97
N LEU A 216 12.08 3.95 -6.77
CA LEU A 216 12.62 2.98 -5.81
C LEU A 216 12.52 1.56 -6.36
N GLU A 217 11.39 1.19 -6.93
CA GLU A 217 11.19 -0.11 -7.59
C GLU A 217 12.17 -0.31 -8.74
N LEU A 218 12.32 0.68 -9.61
CA LEU A 218 13.27 0.62 -10.72
C LEU A 218 14.72 0.57 -10.25
N ALA A 219 15.07 1.18 -9.12
CA ALA A 219 16.42 1.14 -8.57
C ALA A 219 16.72 -0.22 -7.90
N ALA A 220 15.74 -0.79 -7.20
CA ALA A 220 15.84 -2.06 -6.48
C ALA A 220 15.62 -3.29 -7.37
N ALA A 221 15.15 -3.13 -8.60
CA ALA A 221 14.88 -4.25 -9.50
C ALA A 221 16.16 -5.05 -9.81
N ASP A 222 16.14 -6.33 -9.42
CA ASP A 222 17.21 -7.30 -9.68
C ASP A 222 16.94 -8.20 -10.90
N TYR A 223 15.84 -7.97 -11.61
CA TYR A 223 15.45 -8.71 -12.80
C TYR A 223 15.45 -7.84 -14.06
N TYR A 224 15.62 -8.51 -15.21
CA TYR A 224 15.84 -7.92 -16.53
C TYR A 224 14.53 -7.39 -17.13
N ASP A 225 13.38 -7.94 -16.72
CA ASP A 225 12.07 -7.63 -17.30
C ASP A 225 11.56 -6.25 -16.85
N MET A 226 12.00 -5.22 -17.57
CA MET A 226 11.51 -3.85 -17.46
C MET A 226 10.68 -3.47 -18.69
N VAL A 227 9.82 -4.38 -19.16
CA VAL A 227 8.96 -4.16 -20.33
C VAL A 227 8.15 -2.87 -20.18
N GLY A 228 8.21 -2.01 -21.20
CA GLY A 228 7.51 -0.73 -21.24
C GLY A 228 8.26 0.46 -20.62
N VAL A 229 9.42 0.25 -19.98
CA VAL A 229 10.24 1.34 -19.42
C VAL A 229 11.28 1.79 -20.44
N TYR A 230 10.98 2.89 -21.13
CA TYR A 230 11.90 3.50 -22.09
C TYR A 230 13.13 4.10 -21.39
N VAL A 231 14.31 3.88 -21.98
CA VAL A 231 15.56 4.51 -21.54
C VAL A 231 16.33 5.07 -22.73
N ASN A 232 16.69 6.36 -22.67
CA ASN A 232 17.50 6.99 -23.71
C ASN A 232 18.99 6.60 -23.56
N ALA A 233 19.53 5.76 -24.43
CA ALA A 233 20.94 5.34 -24.37
C ALA A 233 21.95 6.46 -24.70
N GLN A 234 21.56 7.54 -25.38
CA GLN A 234 22.49 8.57 -25.89
C GLN A 234 23.26 9.31 -24.78
N ASN A 235 22.69 9.39 -23.58
CA ASN A 235 23.33 10.04 -22.43
C ASN A 235 23.89 9.05 -21.40
N ALA A 236 24.01 7.76 -21.76
CA ALA A 236 24.41 6.69 -20.85
C ALA A 236 25.78 6.93 -20.20
N SER A 237 26.72 7.55 -20.90
CA SER A 237 28.05 7.90 -20.38
C SER A 237 28.02 8.73 -19.10
N ARG A 238 26.95 9.51 -18.84
CA ARG A 238 26.78 10.32 -17.63
C ARG A 238 26.39 9.52 -16.37
N TYR A 239 26.11 8.24 -16.56
CA TYR A 239 25.61 7.34 -15.52
C TYR A 239 26.57 6.17 -15.27
N ILE A 240 27.77 6.20 -15.87
CA ILE A 240 28.81 5.23 -15.59
C ILE A 240 29.21 5.34 -14.11
N GLY A 241 29.14 4.22 -13.39
CA GLY A 241 29.32 4.14 -11.96
C GLY A 241 29.20 2.70 -11.43
N PRO A 242 28.95 2.53 -10.12
CA PRO A 242 28.93 1.21 -9.48
C PRO A 242 27.88 0.24 -10.02
N ILE A 243 26.71 0.74 -10.44
CA ILE A 243 25.59 -0.05 -10.97
C ILE A 243 25.77 -0.27 -12.48
N PHE A 244 25.90 0.82 -13.24
CA PHE A 244 26.11 0.78 -14.68
C PHE A 244 27.57 1.05 -15.00
N ASN A 245 28.36 0.02 -15.31
CA ASN A 245 29.81 0.14 -15.51
C ASN A 245 30.20 0.31 -17.00
N GLN A 246 31.51 0.48 -17.25
CA GLN A 246 32.04 0.65 -18.61
C GLN A 246 31.73 -0.55 -19.52
N TYR A 247 31.75 -1.77 -18.98
CA TYR A 247 31.40 -2.98 -19.73
C TYR A 247 29.94 -2.94 -20.21
N HIS A 248 29.00 -2.56 -19.34
CA HIS A 248 27.59 -2.37 -19.74
C HIS A 248 27.45 -1.29 -20.82
N TYR A 249 28.17 -0.18 -20.70
CA TYR A 249 28.13 0.89 -21.71
C TYR A 249 28.64 0.43 -23.08
N ASP A 250 29.75 -0.31 -23.11
CA ASP A 250 30.35 -0.79 -24.35
C ASP A 250 29.49 -1.86 -25.04
N GLU A 251 28.64 -2.57 -24.31
CA GLU A 251 27.70 -3.56 -24.85
C GLU A 251 26.44 -2.95 -25.47
N ILE A 252 26.06 -1.72 -25.10
CA ILE A 252 24.86 -1.07 -25.66
C ILE A 252 25.00 -0.86 -27.17
N GLY A 253 24.06 -1.43 -27.94
CA GLY A 253 23.98 -1.21 -29.38
C GLY A 253 24.88 -2.15 -30.20
N LYS A 254 25.50 -3.16 -29.57
CA LYS A 254 26.03 -4.33 -30.28
C LYS A 254 24.87 -5.27 -30.64
N ASP A 255 24.93 -5.89 -31.82
CA ASP A 255 23.97 -6.91 -32.30
C ASP A 255 24.14 -8.22 -31.53
N ASN A 256 23.84 -8.19 -30.23
CA ASN A 256 23.68 -9.37 -29.39
C ASN A 256 22.21 -9.46 -28.99
N ASP A 257 21.65 -10.68 -29.03
CA ASP A 257 20.27 -10.99 -28.61
C ASP A 257 19.94 -10.58 -27.16
N ASN A 258 20.92 -10.07 -26.41
CA ASN A 258 20.86 -9.79 -24.97
C ASN A 258 21.07 -8.30 -24.61
N ASN A 259 20.67 -7.38 -25.49
CA ASN A 259 20.76 -5.93 -25.25
C ASN A 259 19.90 -5.42 -24.08
N ASP A 260 18.98 -6.22 -23.53
CA ASP A 260 18.09 -5.76 -22.46
C ASP A 260 18.79 -5.69 -21.10
N TYR A 261 19.85 -6.48 -20.87
CA TYR A 261 20.61 -6.41 -19.62
C TYR A 261 21.36 -5.10 -19.43
N PRO A 262 22.21 -4.63 -20.38
CA PRO A 262 22.87 -3.35 -20.19
C PRO A 262 21.88 -2.18 -20.11
N LEU A 263 20.72 -2.32 -20.78
CA LEU A 263 19.63 -1.34 -20.70
C LEU A 263 18.92 -1.36 -19.33
N SER A 264 18.73 -2.52 -18.70
CA SER A 264 18.16 -2.61 -17.35
C SER A 264 19.09 -1.97 -16.33
N GLU A 265 20.39 -2.23 -16.39
CA GLU A 265 21.39 -1.57 -15.54
C GLU A 265 21.42 -0.04 -15.76
N LEU A 266 21.29 0.41 -17.01
CA LEU A 266 21.18 1.84 -17.31
C LEU A 266 19.90 2.46 -16.73
N ARG A 267 18.75 1.75 -16.78
CA ARG A 267 17.48 2.19 -16.16
C ARG A 267 17.66 2.34 -14.65
N ARG A 268 18.25 1.36 -13.97
CA ARG A 268 18.54 1.39 -12.53
C ARG A 268 19.42 2.58 -12.15
N ALA A 269 20.55 2.76 -12.85
CA ALA A 269 21.49 3.84 -12.57
C ALA A 269 20.86 5.24 -12.76
N LYS A 270 20.00 5.38 -13.77
CA LYS A 270 19.23 6.61 -13.99
C LYS A 270 18.19 6.85 -12.91
N ALA A 271 17.42 5.82 -12.57
CA ALA A 271 16.39 5.88 -11.54
C ALA A 271 17.02 6.31 -10.21
N LEU A 272 18.13 5.70 -9.81
CA LEU A 272 18.83 6.00 -8.56
C LEU A 272 19.34 7.46 -8.52
N LYS A 273 19.89 7.97 -9.64
CA LYS A 273 20.35 9.37 -9.70
C LYS A 273 19.20 10.38 -9.61
N ILE A 274 18.05 10.07 -10.21
CA ILE A 274 16.85 10.92 -10.13
C ILE A 274 16.27 10.84 -8.72
N LEU A 275 16.17 9.63 -8.16
CA LEU A 275 15.62 9.34 -6.85
C LEU A 275 16.29 10.19 -5.77
N TRP A 276 17.62 10.21 -5.69
CA TRP A 276 18.31 10.97 -4.63
C TRP A 276 18.07 12.48 -4.72
N LYS A 277 18.07 13.05 -5.93
CA LYS A 277 17.71 14.46 -6.12
C LYS A 277 16.27 14.74 -5.73
N PHE A 278 15.40 13.77 -5.99
CA PHE A 278 13.98 13.89 -5.71
C PHE A 278 13.71 13.81 -4.20
N LEU A 279 14.34 12.85 -3.51
CA LEU A 279 14.27 12.73 -2.05
C LEU A 279 14.81 13.98 -1.38
N ASP A 280 16.00 14.44 -1.75
CA ASP A 280 16.63 15.65 -1.17
C ASP A 280 15.72 16.89 -1.24
N HIS A 281 15.03 17.08 -2.37
CA HIS A 281 14.14 18.24 -2.55
C HIS A 281 12.79 18.12 -1.82
N ASN A 282 12.29 16.90 -1.60
CA ASN A 282 10.90 16.70 -1.18
C ASN A 282 10.72 16.15 0.23
N LEU A 283 11.75 15.51 0.82
CA LEU A 283 11.61 14.78 2.10
C LEU A 283 11.09 15.68 3.23
N THR A 284 11.58 16.91 3.30
CA THR A 284 11.18 17.88 4.34
C THR A 284 9.68 18.17 4.31
N TYR A 285 9.07 18.20 3.13
CA TYR A 285 7.65 18.53 2.98
C TYR A 285 6.72 17.34 3.21
N TRP A 286 7.25 16.14 3.13
CA TRP A 286 6.47 14.93 3.24
C TRP A 286 6.43 14.41 4.68
N TRP A 287 7.50 14.63 5.45
CA TRP A 287 7.71 14.01 6.76
C TRP A 287 7.34 14.92 7.95
N ASP A 288 6.87 16.15 7.70
CA ASP A 288 6.24 17.04 8.69
C ASP A 288 4.77 16.63 8.96
#